data_AF-Q9FEX6-F1
#
_entry.id   AF-Q9FEX6-F1
#
_cell.length_a   1.000
_cell.length_b   1.000
_cell.length_c   1.000
_cell.angle_alpha   90.00
_cell.angle_beta   90.00
_cell.angle_gamma   90.00
#
_symmetry.space_group_name_H-M   'P 1'
#
loop_
_entity.id
_entity.type
_entity.pdbx_description
1 polymer ?
#
loop_
_entity_poly.entity_id
_entity_poly.type
_entity_poly.pdbx_seq_one_letter_code
_entity_poly.pdbx_strand_id
1 'polypeptide(L)'
;RSGRGVGGIFFDDLSDHDQETLLDFAAECAASVIPAYIPIIERRKDTPFTEDHRAWQQLRRGRYVEFNLVYDRGTTFGLKTGGRIESILVSLPLTARWEYDHVI
;
A
#
# COMPACT_ATOMS: atom_id res chain seq x y z
N ARG A 1 -1.48 -1.74 18.32
CA ARG A 1 -1.78 -1.25 16.95
C ARG A 1 -0.73 -1.86 16.02
N SER A 2 -1.13 -2.64 15.02
CA SER A 2 -0.21 -3.15 13.99
C SER A 2 -0.12 -2.10 12.86
N GLY A 3 1.07 -1.72 12.44
CA GLY A 3 1.25 -0.87 11.25
C GLY A 3 0.87 -1.63 9.96
N ARG A 4 0.46 -0.92 8.91
CA ARG A 4 0.10 -1.51 7.60
C ARG A 4 1.29 -2.27 6.97
N GLY A 5 2.50 -1.79 7.21
CA GLY A 5 3.74 -2.36 6.73
C GLY A 5 4.92 -1.80 7.51
N VAL A 6 6.12 -1.88 6.93
CA VAL A 6 7.38 -1.44 7.58
C VAL A 6 7.66 0.06 7.42
N GLY A 7 6.80 0.81 6.73
CA GLY A 7 6.95 2.25 6.54
C GLY A 7 7.59 2.65 5.21
N GLY A 8 8.09 3.88 5.16
CA GLY A 8 8.57 4.57 3.97
C GLY A 8 8.42 6.08 4.14
N ILE A 9 8.28 6.80 3.04
CA ILE A 9 8.06 8.25 3.04
C ILE A 9 6.57 8.53 2.80
N PHE A 10 5.98 9.43 3.58
CA PHE A 10 4.64 9.98 3.36
C PHE A 10 4.68 11.47 3.69
N PHE A 11 4.14 12.29 2.80
CA PHE A 11 4.01 13.74 2.98
C PHE A 11 2.67 14.21 2.42
N ASP A 12 2.14 15.28 3.00
CA ASP A 12 0.90 15.96 2.64
C ASP A 12 1.08 17.44 3.05
N ASP A 13 0.41 18.36 2.37
CA ASP A 13 0.41 19.80 2.71
C ASP A 13 1.82 20.45 2.89
N LEU A 14 2.82 20.06 2.08
CA LEU A 14 4.14 20.70 2.11
C LEU A 14 4.10 22.10 1.50
N SER A 15 4.53 23.11 2.26
CA SER A 15 4.51 24.52 1.84
C SER A 15 5.65 25.35 2.44
N ASP A 16 6.71 24.70 2.91
CA ASP A 16 7.84 25.30 3.62
C ASP A 16 9.00 25.71 2.68
N HIS A 17 8.90 25.37 1.39
CA HIS A 17 9.87 25.71 0.34
C HIS A 17 9.16 26.25 -0.92
N ASP A 18 9.93 26.77 -1.87
CA ASP A 18 9.39 27.19 -3.16
C ASP A 18 8.91 26.00 -4.01
N GLN A 19 8.13 26.31 -5.04
CA GLN A 19 7.46 25.29 -5.87
C GLN A 19 8.43 24.38 -6.62
N GLU A 20 9.57 24.90 -7.08
CA GLU A 20 10.56 24.12 -7.84
C GLU A 20 11.23 23.11 -6.91
N THR A 21 11.64 23.56 -5.73
CA THR A 21 12.20 22.68 -4.68
C THR A 21 11.22 21.57 -4.27
N LEU A 22 9.94 21.89 -4.05
CA LEU A 22 8.93 20.90 -3.67
C LEU A 22 8.63 19.91 -4.80
N LEU A 23 8.64 20.36 -6.05
CA LEU A 23 8.48 19.49 -7.21
C LEU A 23 9.67 18.54 -7.38
N ASP A 24 10.89 19.05 -7.23
CA ASP A 24 12.11 18.25 -7.30
C ASP A 24 12.15 17.18 -6.20
N PHE A 25 11.75 17.54 -4.98
CA PHE A 25 11.62 16.59 -3.88
C PHE A 25 10.61 15.48 -4.19
N ALA A 26 9.44 15.82 -4.73
CA ALA A 26 8.42 14.84 -5.10
C ALA A 26 8.89 13.94 -6.26
N ALA A 27 9.59 14.51 -7.24
CA ALA A 27 10.17 13.79 -8.37
C ALA A 27 11.26 12.81 -7.91
N GLU A 28 12.14 13.23 -7.00
CA GLU A 28 13.17 12.37 -6.41
C GLU A 28 12.55 11.21 -5.61
N CYS A 29 11.53 11.50 -4.79
CA CYS A 29 10.77 10.48 -4.06
C CYS A 29 10.18 9.43 -5.02
N ALA A 30 9.55 9.86 -6.12
CA ALA A 30 9.00 8.96 -7.12
C ALA A 30 10.09 8.15 -7.84
N ALA A 31 11.19 8.79 -8.21
CA ALA A 31 12.33 8.14 -8.84
C ALA A 31 12.99 7.09 -7.92
N SER A 32 12.92 7.28 -6.60
CA SER A 32 13.49 6.35 -5.60
C SER A 32 12.73 5.02 -5.48
N VAL A 33 11.46 4.96 -5.89
CA VAL A 33 10.59 3.79 -5.70
C VAL A 33 11.13 2.56 -6.43
N ILE A 34 11.51 2.72 -7.70
CA ILE A 34 11.98 1.60 -8.53
C ILE A 34 13.31 1.05 -8.01
N PRO A 35 14.37 1.86 -7.79
CA PRO A 35 15.62 1.39 -7.20
C PRO A 35 15.46 0.76 -5.82
N ALA A 36 14.52 1.23 -5.00
CA ALA A 36 14.29 0.67 -3.68
C ALA A 36 13.55 -0.69 -3.73
N TYR A 37 12.57 -0.84 -4.62
CA TYR A 37 11.66 -1.98 -4.61
C TYR A 37 12.07 -3.12 -5.54
N ILE A 38 12.59 -2.82 -6.73
CA ILE A 38 12.97 -3.84 -7.72
C ILE A 38 14.00 -4.85 -7.18
N PRO A 39 15.07 -4.45 -6.48
CA PRO A 39 16.04 -5.41 -5.94
C PRO A 39 15.42 -6.37 -4.92
N ILE A 40 14.36 -5.96 -4.21
CA ILE A 40 13.62 -6.84 -3.29
C ILE A 40 12.87 -7.91 -4.08
N ILE A 41 12.19 -7.51 -5.17
CA ILE A 41 11.46 -8.43 -6.04
C ILE A 41 12.42 -9.41 -6.70
N GLU A 42 13.50 -8.93 -7.31
CA GLU A 42 14.50 -9.78 -7.98
C GLU A 42 15.09 -10.83 -7.05
N ARG A 43 15.36 -10.46 -5.80
CA ARG A 43 15.89 -11.37 -4.77
C ARG A 43 14.87 -12.40 -4.26
N ARG A 44 13.57 -12.09 -4.31
CA ARG A 44 12.54 -12.88 -3.59
C ARG A 44 11.54 -13.58 -4.49
N LYS A 45 11.40 -13.20 -5.76
CA LYS A 45 10.40 -13.73 -6.69
C LYS A 45 10.44 -15.26 -6.83
N ASP A 46 11.62 -15.86 -6.75
CA ASP A 46 11.84 -17.31 -6.93
C ASP A 46 11.97 -18.05 -5.59
N THR A 47 11.73 -17.38 -4.45
CA THR A 47 11.79 -18.02 -3.14
C THR A 47 10.66 -19.05 -3.02
N PRO A 48 10.94 -20.34 -2.76
CA PRO A 48 9.91 -21.35 -2.57
C PRO A 48 8.98 -20.97 -1.42
N PHE A 49 7.68 -21.25 -1.59
CA PHE A 49 6.68 -21.03 -0.56
C PHE A 49 5.76 -22.25 -0.43
N THR A 50 5.16 -22.41 0.75
CA THR A 50 4.20 -23.46 1.05
C THR A 50 2.78 -22.91 1.01
N GLU A 51 1.78 -23.79 1.03
CA GLU A 51 0.39 -23.36 1.16
C GLU A 51 0.13 -22.60 2.47
N ASP A 52 0.84 -22.90 3.56
CA ASP A 52 0.75 -22.14 4.81
C ASP A 52 1.24 -20.70 4.65
N HIS A 53 2.33 -20.47 3.91
CA HIS A 53 2.79 -19.12 3.57
C HIS A 53 1.75 -18.36 2.76
N ARG A 54 1.06 -19.06 1.83
CA ARG A 54 -0.02 -18.47 1.03
C ARG A 54 -1.24 -18.14 1.89
N ALA A 55 -1.66 -19.04 2.75
CA ALA A 55 -2.76 -18.82 3.69
C ALA A 55 -2.48 -17.61 4.59
N TRP A 56 -1.25 -17.51 5.10
CA TRP A 56 -0.79 -16.36 5.86
C TRP A 56 -0.84 -15.06 5.04
N GLN A 57 -0.35 -15.07 3.81
CA GLN A 57 -0.41 -13.91 2.91
C GLN A 57 -1.85 -13.42 2.70
N GLN A 58 -2.82 -14.33 2.59
CA GLN A 58 -4.23 -13.99 2.39
C GLN A 58 -4.83 -13.27 3.62
N LEU A 59 -4.47 -13.68 4.82
CA LEU A 59 -4.86 -13.00 6.06
C LEU A 59 -4.23 -11.60 6.15
N ARG A 60 -2.96 -11.47 5.77
CA ARG A 60 -2.28 -10.17 5.70
C ARG A 60 -2.92 -9.24 4.65
N ARG A 61 -3.36 -9.79 3.52
CA ARG A 61 -4.13 -9.05 2.49
C ARG A 61 -5.50 -8.60 3.01
N GLY A 62 -6.17 -9.38 3.86
CA GLY A 62 -7.40 -8.96 4.54
C GLY A 62 -7.20 -7.67 5.36
N ARG A 63 -6.10 -7.57 6.11
CA ARG A 63 -5.72 -6.34 6.83
C ARG A 63 -5.42 -5.16 5.91
N TYR A 64 -4.89 -5.42 4.71
CA TYR A 64 -4.65 -4.38 3.71
C TYR A 64 -5.98 -3.82 3.15
N VAL A 65 -6.96 -4.70 2.89
CA VAL A 65 -8.32 -4.32 2.49
C VAL A 65 -8.99 -3.49 3.57
N GLU A 66 -8.94 -3.93 4.84
CA GLU A 66 -9.47 -3.17 5.98
C GLU A 66 -8.87 -1.76 6.03
N PHE A 67 -7.56 -1.64 5.82
CA PHE A 67 -6.92 -0.34 5.82
C PHE A 67 -7.46 0.59 4.73
N ASN A 68 -7.49 0.12 3.48
CA ASN A 68 -7.90 0.95 2.36
C ASN A 68 -9.38 1.35 2.44
N LEU A 69 -10.25 0.46 2.93
CA LEU A 69 -11.68 0.75 3.00
C LEU A 69 -12.09 1.56 4.23
N VAL A 70 -11.36 1.45 5.36
CA VAL A 70 -11.77 2.05 6.64
C VAL A 70 -10.95 3.29 7.00
N TYR A 71 -9.64 3.31 6.69
CA TYR A 71 -8.73 4.34 7.19
C TYR A 71 -8.14 5.24 6.11
N ASP A 72 -8.06 4.76 4.86
CA ASP A 72 -7.51 5.58 3.77
C ASP A 72 -8.46 6.73 3.39
N ARG A 73 -8.02 7.96 3.66
CA ARG A 73 -8.80 9.19 3.41
C ARG A 73 -9.10 9.34 1.92
N GLY A 74 -8.14 9.02 1.05
CA GLY A 74 -8.28 9.14 -0.41
C GLY A 74 -9.35 8.21 -0.97
N THR A 75 -9.32 6.93 -0.57
CA THR A 75 -10.33 5.94 -0.93
C THR A 75 -11.71 6.35 -0.44
N THR A 76 -11.82 6.69 0.85
CA THR A 76 -13.10 7.11 1.45
C THR A 76 -13.70 8.32 0.74
N PHE A 77 -12.87 9.33 0.44
CA PHE A 77 -13.30 10.52 -0.27
C PHE A 77 -13.76 10.19 -1.69
N GLY A 78 -12.95 9.48 -2.48
CA GLY A 78 -13.28 9.14 -3.87
C GLY A 78 -14.55 8.31 -4.01
N LEU A 79 -14.80 7.38 -3.08
CA LEU A 79 -16.04 6.59 -3.06
C LEU A 79 -17.27 7.44 -2.73
N LYS A 80 -17.13 8.44 -1.85
CA LYS A 80 -18.24 9.32 -1.44
C LYS A 80 -18.54 10.41 -2.47
N THR A 81 -17.56 10.84 -3.25
CA THR A 81 -17.70 11.97 -4.18
C THR A 81 -18.01 11.55 -5.62
N GLY A 82 -18.23 10.25 -5.88
CA GLY A 82 -18.55 9.74 -7.21
C GLY A 82 -17.34 9.62 -8.14
N GLY A 83 -16.15 9.42 -7.58
CA GLY A 83 -14.95 9.15 -8.37
C GLY A 83 -15.04 7.83 -9.16
N ARG A 84 -14.08 7.61 -10.06
CA ARG A 84 -14.02 6.38 -10.87
C ARG A 84 -13.69 5.17 -10.00
N ILE A 85 -14.72 4.41 -9.62
CA ILE A 85 -14.64 3.29 -8.67
C ILE A 85 -13.53 2.30 -9.02
N GLU A 86 -13.44 1.86 -10.28
CA GLU A 86 -12.41 0.91 -10.73
C GLU A 86 -10.98 1.45 -10.57
N SER A 87 -10.78 2.77 -10.70
CA SER A 87 -9.48 3.39 -10.44
C SER A 87 -9.16 3.45 -8.95
N ILE A 88 -10.17 3.69 -8.11
CA ILE A 88 -10.00 3.78 -6.65
C ILE A 88 -9.68 2.39 -6.06
N LEU A 89 -10.39 1.36 -6.51
CA LEU A 89 -10.29 0.01 -5.97
C LEU A 89 -9.18 -0.84 -6.59
N VAL A 90 -8.39 -0.32 -7.53
CA VAL A 90 -7.20 -1.01 -8.09
C VAL A 90 -6.18 -1.39 -7.00
N SER A 91 -6.23 -0.71 -5.86
CA SER A 91 -5.40 -1.01 -4.69
C SER A 91 -5.77 -2.33 -3.99
N LEU A 92 -6.97 -2.86 -4.22
CA LEU A 92 -7.41 -4.09 -3.58
C LEU A 92 -6.74 -5.32 -4.21
N PRO A 93 -6.34 -6.31 -3.40
CA PRO A 93 -5.76 -7.53 -3.92
C PRO A 93 -6.82 -8.37 -4.64
N LEU A 94 -6.38 -9.18 -5.61
CA LEU A 94 -7.25 -10.13 -6.32
C LEU A 94 -7.98 -11.09 -5.36
N THR A 95 -7.32 -11.50 -4.27
CA THR A 95 -7.87 -12.38 -3.23
C THR A 95 -7.39 -11.94 -1.84
N ALA A 96 -8.27 -12.10 -0.86
CA ALA A 96 -8.00 -11.90 0.57
C ALA A 96 -8.83 -12.90 1.40
N ARG A 97 -8.42 -13.16 2.65
CA ARG A 97 -9.10 -14.07 3.58
C ARG A 97 -9.30 -13.41 4.95
N TRP A 98 -10.40 -13.78 5.59
CA TRP A 98 -10.69 -13.46 6.99
C TRP A 98 -10.99 -14.75 7.76
N GLU A 99 -10.57 -14.77 9.02
CA GLU A 99 -10.79 -15.86 9.96
C GLU A 99 -11.26 -15.26 11.30
N TYR A 100 -12.24 -15.90 11.92
CA TYR A 100 -12.72 -15.50 13.23
C TYR A 100 -11.66 -15.76 14.30
N ASP A 101 -11.39 -14.76 15.13
CA ASP A 101 -10.45 -14.81 16.26
C ASP A 101 -9.04 -15.34 15.92
N HIS A 102 -8.58 -15.05 14.70
CA HIS A 102 -7.24 -15.44 14.28
C HIS A 102 -6.18 -14.62 15.00
N VAL A 103 -5.35 -15.30 15.79
CA VAL A 103 -4.20 -14.71 16.48
C VAL A 103 -3.02 -14.65 15.52
N ILE A 104 -2.52 -13.42 15.29
CA ILE A 104 -1.33 -13.11 14.48
C ILE A 104 -0.06 -13.44 15.26
#